data_AF-A0A948ZFQ5-F1
#
_entry.id   AF-A0A948ZFQ5-F1
#
_cell.length_a   1.000
_cell.length_b   1.000
_cell.length_c   1.000
_cell.angle_alpha   90.00
_cell.angle_beta   90.00
_cell.angle_gamma   90.00
#
_symmetry.space_group_name_H-M   'P 1'
#
loop_
_entity.id
_entity.type
_entity.pdbx_description
1 polymer ?
#
loop_
_entity_poly.entity_id
_entity_poly.type
_entity_poly.pdbx_seq_one_letter_code
_entity_poly.pdbx_strand_id
1 'polypeptide(L)' 'MKANRERTESAADMGVEPILLPHWHANQLRHSKATEIRRQFGLEAARVSLGHAKADVTQIYAERDARLAVEVARKIG' A
#
# COMPACT_ATOMS: atom_id res chain seq x y z
N MET A 1 15.73 11.30 7.02
CA MET A 1 14.63 11.93 6.26
C MET A 1 14.73 13.43 6.48
N LYS A 2 14.53 14.29 5.45
CA LYS A 2 14.64 15.77 5.62
C LYS A 2 13.78 16.27 6.79
N ALA A 3 12.57 15.70 6.94
CA ALA A 3 11.62 16.02 8.00
C ALA A 3 12.11 15.74 9.44
N ASN A 4 13.07 14.83 9.65
CA ASN A 4 13.62 14.55 10.98
C ASN A 4 14.88 15.37 11.29
N ARG A 5 15.54 15.96 10.28
CA ARG A 5 16.78 16.71 10.46
C ARG A 5 16.56 17.93 11.37
N GLU A 6 15.59 18.76 11.02
CA GLU A 6 15.24 19.98 11.77
C GLU A 6 14.80 19.67 13.21
N ARG A 7 14.14 18.53 13.43
CA ARG A 7 13.69 18.08 14.76
C ARG A 7 14.85 17.65 15.64
N THR A 8 15.85 16.99 15.06
CA THR A 8 17.08 16.61 15.76
C THR A 8 17.91 17.83 16.12
N GLU A 9 18.05 18.79 15.21
CA GLU A 9 18.76 20.05 15.45
C GLU A 9 18.08 20.86 16.57
N SER A 10 16.76 21.06 16.49
CA SER A 10 16.00 21.81 17.51
C SER A 10 16.04 21.15 18.89
N ALA A 11 16.03 19.81 18.96
CA ALA A 11 16.07 19.08 20.22
C ALA A 11 17.46 19.16 20.87
N ALA A 12 18.53 19.15 20.07
CA ALA A 12 19.90 19.34 20.54
C ALA A 12 20.08 20.73 21.18
N ASP A 13 19.53 21.79 20.57
CA ASP A 13 19.58 23.15 21.11
C ASP A 13 18.82 23.28 22.44
N MET A 14 17.75 22.50 22.63
CA MET A 14 16.93 22.50 23.85
C MET A 14 17.42 21.51 24.92
N GLY A 15 18.43 20.68 24.63
CA GLY A 15 18.92 19.66 25.55
C GLY A 15 17.90 18.55 25.86
N VAL A 16 16.96 18.31 24.95
CA VAL A 16 15.90 17.29 25.10
C VAL A 16 16.04 16.21 24.04
N GLU A 17 15.45 15.04 24.29
CA GLU A 17 15.39 13.96 23.29
C GLU A 17 14.43 14.31 22.14
N PRO A 18 14.83 14.16 20.86
CA PRO A 18 13.98 14.48 19.72
C PRO A 18 12.83 13.49 19.52
N ILE A 19 11.63 14.01 19.26
CA ILE A 19 10.49 13.21 18.79
C ILE A 19 10.52 13.11 17.26
N LEU A 20 11.02 11.97 16.77
CA LEU A 20 11.16 11.70 15.34
C LEU A 20 9.84 11.28 14.69
N LEU A 21 9.63 11.70 13.44
CA LEU A 21 8.56 11.14 12.63
C LEU A 21 8.93 9.72 12.19
N PRO A 22 7.93 8.81 12.13
CA PRO A 22 8.13 7.49 11.57
C PRO A 22 8.47 7.59 10.07
N HIS A 23 9.10 6.54 9.57
CA HIS A 23 9.41 6.44 8.15
C HIS A 23 8.13 6.19 7.35
N TRP A 24 7.60 7.21 6.67
CA TRP A 24 6.36 7.13 5.90
C TRP A 24 6.56 7.44 4.42
N HIS A 25 5.88 6.67 3.55
CA HIS A 25 5.80 6.90 2.10
C HIS A 25 4.43 6.48 1.56
N ALA A 26 3.94 7.13 0.51
CA ALA A 26 2.62 6.85 -0.07
C ALA A 26 2.42 5.36 -0.47
N ASN A 27 3.48 4.68 -0.93
CA ASN A 27 3.41 3.25 -1.28
C ASN A 27 3.03 2.35 -0.09
N GLN A 28 3.22 2.79 1.15
CA GLN A 28 2.77 2.04 2.33
C GLN A 28 1.25 1.86 2.34
N LEU A 29 0.46 2.85 1.88
CA LEU A 29 -0.99 2.71 1.77
C LEU A 29 -1.37 1.60 0.79
N ARG A 30 -0.68 1.54 -0.35
CA ARG A 30 -0.85 0.48 -1.36
C ARG A 30 -0.51 -0.89 -0.79
N HIS A 31 0.59 -1.01 -0.05
CA HIS A 31 0.97 -2.27 0.61
C HIS A 31 0.00 -2.68 1.73
N SER A 32 -0.50 -1.74 2.53
CA SER A 32 -1.49 -2.00 3.57
C SER A 32 -2.79 -2.53 2.95
N LYS A 33 -3.31 -1.87 1.91
CA LYS A 33 -4.51 -2.33 1.21
C LYS A 33 -4.30 -3.70 0.54
N ALA A 34 -3.14 -3.94 -0.08
CA ALA A 34 -2.81 -5.24 -0.64
C ALA A 34 -2.81 -6.37 0.41
N THR A 35 -2.26 -6.08 1.59
CA THR A 35 -2.20 -7.02 2.71
C THR A 35 -3.59 -7.36 3.21
N GLU A 36 -4.45 -6.35 3.35
CA GLU A 36 -5.86 -6.52 3.72
C GLU A 36 -6.62 -7.38 2.70
N ILE A 37 -6.55 -7.03 1.41
CA ILE A 37 -7.22 -7.78 0.34
C ILE A 37 -6.72 -9.22 0.31
N ARG A 38 -5.42 -9.45 0.45
CA ARG A 38 -4.85 -10.80 0.46
C ARG A 38 -5.41 -11.64 1.61
N ARG A 39 -5.55 -11.05 2.80
CA ARG A 39 -6.11 -11.74 3.97
C ARG A 39 -7.56 -12.14 3.78
N GLN A 40 -8.36 -11.29 3.12
CA GLN A 40 -9.80 -11.51 2.96
C GLN A 40 -10.17 -12.31 1.70
N PHE A 41 -9.42 -12.16 0.62
CA PHE A 41 -9.78 -12.65 -0.73
C PHE A 41 -8.67 -13.46 -1.42
N GLY A 42 -7.52 -13.63 -0.78
CA GLY A 42 -6.40 -14.41 -1.32
C GLY A 42 -5.46 -13.64 -2.25
N LEU A 43 -4.43 -14.34 -2.74
CA LEU A 43 -3.31 -13.74 -3.47
C LEU A 43 -3.72 -13.17 -4.84
N GLU A 44 -4.57 -13.89 -5.58
CA GLU A 44 -5.03 -13.46 -6.90
C GLU A 44 -5.84 -12.17 -6.82
N ALA A 45 -6.75 -12.06 -5.84
CA ALA A 45 -7.51 -10.84 -5.57
C ALA A 45 -6.59 -9.65 -5.28
N ALA A 46 -5.59 -9.81 -4.41
CA ALA A 46 -4.63 -8.75 -4.11
C ALA A 46 -3.85 -8.32 -5.36
N ARG A 47 -3.48 -9.26 -6.21
CA ARG A 47 -2.73 -9.02 -7.44
C ARG A 47 -3.54 -8.25 -8.48
N VAL A 48 -4.79 -8.66 -8.74
CA VAL A 48 -5.67 -7.99 -9.71
C VAL A 48 -6.12 -6.63 -9.21
N SER A 49 -6.42 -6.48 -7.91
CA SER A 49 -6.79 -5.20 -7.30
C SER A 49 -5.64 -4.19 -7.31
N LEU A 50 -4.38 -4.65 -7.29
CA LEU A 50 -3.22 -3.79 -7.47
C LEU A 50 -2.95 -3.43 -8.94
N GLY A 51 -3.68 -4.01 -9.90
CA GLY A 51 -3.45 -3.79 -11.34
C GLY A 51 -2.23 -4.51 -11.89
N HIS A 52 -1.75 -5.56 -11.21
CA HIS A 52 -0.64 -6.38 -11.72
C HIS A 52 -1.16 -7.36 -12.78
N ALA A 53 -1.51 -6.85 -13.95
CA ALA A 53 -1.78 -7.67 -15.12
C ALA A 53 -0.48 -8.44 -15.46
N LYS A 54 -0.51 -9.77 -15.47
CA LYS A 54 0.46 -10.47 -16.33
C LYS A 54 0.05 -10.07 -17.74
N ALA A 55 0.97 -9.56 -18.54
CA ALA A 55 0.65 -9.08 -19.88
C ALA A 55 0.24 -10.21 -20.84
N ASP A 56 0.50 -11.48 -20.49
CA ASP A 56 0.24 -12.67 -21.32
C ASP A 56 -0.92 -13.55 -20.79
N VAL A 57 -2.04 -12.96 -20.38
CA VAL A 57 -3.24 -13.72 -20.02
C VAL A 57 -4.27 -13.62 -21.13
N THR A 58 -4.82 -14.77 -21.55
CA THR A 58 -5.88 -14.81 -22.57
C THR A 58 -7.09 -13.96 -22.15
N GLN A 59 -7.89 -13.51 -23.12
CA GLN A 59 -9.02 -12.61 -22.87
C GLN A 59 -9.96 -13.08 -21.75
N ILE A 60 -10.19 -14.39 -21.63
CA ILE A 60 -11.02 -15.00 -20.58
C ILE A 60 -10.46 -14.69 -19.18
N TYR A 61 -9.14 -14.75 -19.00
CA TYR A 61 -8.51 -14.43 -17.72
C TYR A 61 -8.58 -12.93 -17.42
N ALA A 62 -8.41 -12.07 -18.43
CA ALA A 62 -8.55 -10.62 -18.25
C ALA A 62 -9.95 -10.23 -17.77
N GLU A 63 -11.00 -10.80 -18.38
CA GLU A 63 -12.39 -10.56 -17.96
C GLU A 63 -12.69 -11.10 -16.56
N ARG A 64 -12.17 -12.29 -16.24
CA ARG A 64 -12.32 -12.88 -14.90
C ARG A 64 -11.63 -12.02 -13.84
N ASP A 65 -10.42 -11.57 -14.10
CA ASP A 65 -9.62 -10.77 -13.17
C ASP A 65 -10.24 -9.38 -12.98
N ALA A 66 -10.81 -8.78 -14.02
CA ALA A 66 -11.58 -7.54 -13.93
C ALA A 66 -12.84 -7.71 -13.06
N ARG A 67 -13.61 -8.78 -13.25
CA ARG A 67 -14.77 -9.08 -12.39
C ARG A 67 -14.36 -9.26 -10.94
N LEU A 68 -13.28 -10.00 -10.68
CA LEU A 68 -12.76 -10.20 -9.33
C LEU A 68 -12.33 -8.88 -8.68
N ALA A 69 -11.63 -8.01 -9.41
CA ALA A 69 -11.23 -6.70 -8.91
C ALA A 69 -12.44 -5.83 -8.54
N VAL A 70 -13.49 -5.84 -9.37
CA VAL A 70 -14.75 -5.12 -9.10
C VAL A 70 -15.47 -5.68 -7.87
N GLU A 71 -15.54 -6.99 -7.70
CA GLU A 71 -16.15 -7.62 -6.53
C GLU A 71 -15.41 -7.28 -5.24
N VAL A 72 -14.08 -7.32 -5.26
CA VAL A 72 -13.25 -6.91 -4.12
C VAL A 72 -13.51 -5.45 -3.78
N ALA A 73 -13.49 -4.57 -4.78
CA ALA A 73 -13.75 -3.14 -4.59
C ALA A 73 -15.13 -2.87 -3.96
N ARG A 74 -16.17 -3.59 -4.41
CA ARG A 74 -17.53 -3.49 -3.83
C ARG A 74 -17.62 -3.95 -2.38
N LYS A 75 -16.75 -4.85 -1.94
CA LYS A 75 -16.79 -5.40 -0.57
C LYS A 75 -16.00 -4.56 0.45
N ILE A 76 -15.05 -3.74 0.01
CA ILE A 76 -14.12 -3.03 0.89
C ILE A 76 -14.03 -1.51 0.67
N GLY A 77 -14.80 -0.97 -0.27
CA GLY A 77 -14.92 0.46 -0.58
C GLY A 77 -16.36 0.92 -0.42
#